data_AF-A0AAV1E9U4-F1
#
_entry.id   AF-A0AAV1E9U4-F1
#
_cell.length_a   1.000
_cell.length_b   1.000
_cell.length_c   1.000
_cell.angle_alpha   90.00
_cell.angle_beta   90.00
_cell.angle_gamma   90.00
#
_symmetry.space_group_name_H-M   'P 1'
#
loop_
_entity.id
_entity.type
_entity.pdbx_description
1 polymer ?
#
loop_
_entity_poly.entity_id
_entity_poly.type
_entity_poly.pdbx_seq_one_letter_code
_entity_poly.pdbx_strand_id
1 'polypeptide(L)'
;MAEIEEESPTTKTDETTPLLSSDSNPAPETARTEHMKVPEVEVHLYKLGKGPIDVFKVKLGGYEQDQLEVRDILEKYGFKSLYAFTPGSGRGVPIRFRNGRSLLSYKDGAVLHLDGQPKDSLIKPVTKIVSGVAFLTILILFAIKEAPPGWASKLNMSGGTIPPWFLACVVIVFTRLSKRTKKFFEKRRMQNG
;
A
#
# COMPACT_ATOMS: atom_id res chain seq x y z
N MET A 1 -9.22 9.56 -66.79
CA MET A 1 -8.89 9.79 -68.21
C MET A 1 -9.89 10.81 -68.74
N ALA A 2 -9.51 11.63 -69.72
CA ALA A 2 -10.08 12.96 -70.05
C ALA A 2 -9.54 14.11 -69.16
N GLU A 3 -9.41 15.27 -69.81
CA GLU A 3 -8.58 16.43 -69.42
C GLU A 3 -9.29 17.59 -68.71
N ILE A 4 -8.48 18.35 -67.95
CA ILE A 4 -8.22 19.81 -68.03
C ILE A 4 -9.18 20.68 -68.88
N GLU A 5 -9.67 21.81 -68.34
CA GLU A 5 -9.31 23.16 -68.84
C GLU A 5 -9.51 24.26 -67.78
N GLU A 6 -9.43 25.54 -68.16
CA GLU A 6 -8.85 26.63 -67.35
C GLU A 6 -9.84 27.77 -66.96
N GLU A 7 -9.46 28.56 -65.94
CA GLU A 7 -9.37 30.04 -65.94
C GLU A 7 -9.70 30.71 -64.57
N SER A 8 -9.17 31.92 -64.40
CA SER A 8 -8.99 32.75 -63.19
C SER A 8 -10.15 33.80 -63.04
N PRO A 9 -10.10 34.97 -62.33
CA PRO A 9 -8.95 35.64 -61.69
C PRO A 9 -9.13 36.57 -60.45
N THR A 10 -7.98 37.10 -59.96
CA THR A 10 -7.76 38.44 -59.32
C THR A 10 -8.36 38.76 -57.92
N THR A 11 -7.93 39.74 -57.09
CA THR A 11 -6.71 40.60 -56.84
C THR A 11 -7.04 41.57 -55.67
N LYS A 12 -6.18 42.14 -54.80
CA LYS A 12 -4.83 41.92 -54.18
C LYS A 12 -4.69 42.99 -53.05
N THR A 13 -3.51 43.05 -52.38
CA THR A 13 -2.88 44.29 -51.83
C THR A 13 -3.29 44.80 -50.43
N ASP A 14 -2.60 44.31 -49.41
CA ASP A 14 -1.55 45.01 -48.61
C ASP A 14 -1.71 46.45 -48.04
N GLU A 15 -1.27 46.54 -46.77
CA GLU A 15 -0.53 47.64 -46.07
C GLU A 15 -1.19 48.90 -45.42
N THR A 16 -0.44 49.36 -44.38
CA THR A 16 -0.39 50.67 -43.68
C THR A 16 -1.60 51.29 -42.95
N THR A 17 -1.66 51.04 -41.62
CA THR A 17 -1.92 52.06 -40.58
C THR A 17 -0.92 53.24 -40.67
N PRO A 18 -1.29 54.51 -40.32
CA PRO A 18 -1.49 54.86 -38.90
C PRO A 18 -2.47 56.01 -38.53
N LEU A 19 -2.85 56.01 -37.23
CA LEU A 19 -3.14 57.15 -36.35
C LEU A 19 -4.14 58.26 -36.80
N LEU A 20 -5.31 58.27 -36.15
CA LEU A 20 -5.60 59.30 -35.14
C LEU A 20 -6.43 58.69 -33.98
N SER A 21 -6.57 59.42 -32.87
CA SER A 21 -6.90 58.84 -31.55
C SER A 21 -8.22 59.35 -30.94
N SER A 22 -8.61 58.72 -29.82
CA SER A 22 -9.64 59.13 -28.85
C SER A 22 -11.12 58.93 -29.27
N ASP A 23 -12.05 58.59 -28.36
CA ASP A 23 -11.96 58.52 -26.88
C ASP A 23 -12.67 57.31 -26.22
N SER A 24 -12.13 56.96 -25.05
CA SER A 24 -12.74 56.26 -23.89
C SER A 24 -13.95 55.30 -24.06
N ASN A 25 -13.68 53.99 -23.90
CA ASN A 25 -14.35 53.21 -22.84
C ASN A 25 -13.51 51.96 -22.47
N PRO A 26 -12.98 51.82 -21.24
CA PRO A 26 -12.34 50.58 -20.81
C PRO A 26 -13.42 49.51 -20.56
N ALA A 27 -13.49 48.51 -21.42
CA ALA A 27 -14.25 47.30 -21.12
C ALA A 27 -13.72 46.67 -19.82
N PRO A 28 -14.58 46.14 -18.93
CA PRO A 28 -14.14 45.48 -17.72
C PRO A 28 -13.55 44.11 -18.07
N GLU A 29 -12.26 44.09 -18.44
CA GLU A 29 -11.42 42.89 -18.45
C GLU A 29 -11.25 42.39 -17.02
N THR A 30 -12.28 41.73 -16.53
CA THR A 30 -12.27 41.05 -15.23
C THR A 30 -12.97 39.70 -15.39
N ALA A 31 -12.50 38.95 -16.39
CA ALA A 31 -12.57 37.49 -16.37
C ALA A 31 -11.81 37.03 -15.12
N ARG A 32 -12.53 36.95 -14.00
CA ARG A 32 -11.92 36.57 -12.73
C ARG A 32 -11.47 35.12 -12.83
N THR A 33 -10.17 34.92 -12.92
CA THR A 33 -9.54 33.66 -12.56
C THR A 33 -9.65 33.48 -11.05
N GLU A 34 -10.87 33.25 -10.56
CA GLU A 34 -11.10 32.80 -9.19
C GLU A 34 -10.45 31.41 -9.09
N HIS A 35 -9.20 31.39 -8.62
CA HIS A 35 -8.42 30.18 -8.42
C HIS A 35 -9.20 29.28 -7.47
N MET A 36 -9.93 28.31 -8.02
CA MET A 36 -10.83 27.46 -7.26
C MET A 36 -10.05 26.82 -6.12
N LYS A 37 -10.41 27.20 -4.88
CA LYS A 37 -9.79 26.68 -3.67
C LYS A 37 -10.06 25.18 -3.63
N VAL A 38 -9.04 24.39 -3.95
CA VAL A 38 -9.10 22.93 -3.87
C VAL A 38 -9.58 22.54 -2.46
N PRO A 39 -10.63 21.71 -2.32
CA PRO A 39 -11.11 21.26 -1.03
C PRO A 39 -10.01 20.56 -0.21
N GLU A 40 -9.94 20.89 1.08
CA GLU A 40 -8.95 20.32 2.00
C GLU A 40 -9.62 19.70 3.23
N VAL A 41 -9.13 18.54 3.66
CA VAL A 41 -9.55 17.86 4.88
C VAL A 41 -8.41 17.77 5.88
N GLU A 42 -8.72 17.84 7.16
CA GLU A 42 -7.74 17.68 8.23
C GLU A 42 -7.74 16.22 8.71
N VAL A 43 -6.60 15.54 8.63
CA VAL A 43 -6.45 14.13 8.96
C VAL A 43 -5.72 13.99 10.29
N HIS A 44 -6.43 13.50 11.30
CA HIS A 44 -5.88 13.08 12.58
C HIS A 44 -5.59 11.58 12.48
N LEU A 45 -4.30 11.23 12.35
CA LEU A 45 -3.87 9.88 12.02
C LEU A 45 -3.41 9.12 13.27
N TYR A 46 -3.86 7.89 13.44
CA TYR A 46 -3.59 7.00 14.56
C TYR A 46 -2.95 5.69 14.07
N LYS A 47 -2.42 4.88 14.99
CA LYS A 47 -1.75 3.60 14.68
C LYS A 47 -2.08 2.53 15.72
N LEU A 48 -3.00 1.62 15.36
CA LEU A 48 -3.56 0.59 16.25
C LEU A 48 -4.18 1.22 17.52
N GLY A 49 -4.99 2.25 17.33
CA GLY A 49 -5.64 3.02 18.40
C GLY A 49 -4.69 3.90 19.23
N LYS A 50 -3.39 3.94 18.92
CA LYS A 50 -2.41 4.82 19.56
C LYS A 50 -2.17 6.05 18.70
N GLY A 51 -2.35 7.24 19.25
CA GLY A 51 -2.12 8.50 18.54
C GLY A 51 -2.87 9.68 19.14
N PRO A 52 -2.98 10.80 18.39
CA PRO A 52 -2.51 10.94 17.00
C PRO A 52 -0.99 10.78 16.87
N ILE A 53 -0.56 10.15 15.77
CA ILE A 53 0.85 10.02 15.36
C ILE A 53 1.29 11.13 14.38
N ASP A 54 0.32 11.76 13.70
CA ASP A 54 0.50 12.89 12.79
C ASP A 54 -0.87 13.60 12.65
N VAL A 55 -0.86 14.91 12.41
CA VAL A 55 -2.05 15.73 12.16
C VAL A 55 -1.73 16.69 11.02
N PHE A 56 -2.37 16.49 9.87
CA PHE A 56 -2.00 17.16 8.63
C PHE A 56 -3.21 17.41 7.72
N LYS A 57 -3.12 18.44 6.87
CA LYS A 57 -4.15 18.73 5.86
C LYS A 57 -3.84 18.04 4.55
N VAL A 58 -4.88 17.55 3.88
CA VAL A 58 -4.81 16.83 2.60
C VAL A 58 -5.80 17.44 1.63
N LYS A 59 -5.37 17.73 0.41
CA LYS A 59 -6.25 18.13 -0.69
C LYS A 59 -7.06 16.93 -1.18
N LEU A 60 -8.35 17.12 -1.39
CA LEU A 60 -9.20 16.11 -1.99
C LEU A 60 -8.96 16.06 -3.50
N GLY A 61 -8.91 14.85 -4.04
CA GLY A 61 -8.75 14.53 -5.46
C GLY A 61 -9.99 13.83 -6.02
N GLY A 62 -9.80 13.07 -7.09
CA GLY A 62 -10.92 12.58 -7.91
C GLY A 62 -11.38 13.64 -8.91
N TYR A 63 -12.50 13.38 -9.60
CA TYR A 63 -13.05 14.30 -10.61
C TYR A 63 -13.81 15.45 -9.95
N GLU A 64 -14.65 15.16 -8.96
CA GLU A 64 -15.44 16.14 -8.18
C GLU A 64 -14.64 16.81 -7.04
N GLN A 65 -13.32 16.56 -6.96
CA GLN A 65 -12.44 17.01 -5.86
C GLN A 65 -12.97 16.65 -4.46
N ASP A 66 -13.52 15.44 -4.30
CA ASP A 66 -14.19 14.95 -3.10
C ASP A 66 -13.52 13.72 -2.47
N GLN A 67 -12.52 13.11 -3.13
CA GLN A 67 -11.94 11.82 -2.73
C GLN A 67 -10.61 11.98 -2.00
N LEU A 68 -10.40 11.21 -0.94
CA LEU A 68 -9.11 11.17 -0.24
C LEU A 68 -8.12 10.28 -0.99
N GLU A 69 -6.88 10.75 -1.21
CA GLU A 69 -5.78 9.96 -1.76
C GLU A 69 -5.23 8.99 -0.69
N VAL A 70 -5.96 7.89 -0.50
CA VAL A 70 -5.67 6.86 0.51
C VAL A 70 -4.33 6.14 0.24
N ARG A 71 -3.92 5.99 -1.03
CA ARG A 71 -2.66 5.35 -1.41
C ARG A 71 -1.46 6.02 -0.72
N ASP A 72 -1.38 7.33 -0.80
CA ASP A 72 -0.22 8.10 -0.36
C ASP A 72 -0.05 8.04 1.15
N ILE A 73 -1.17 8.04 1.89
CA ILE A 73 -1.20 7.82 3.34
C ILE A 73 -0.78 6.38 3.67
N LEU A 74 -1.25 5.36 2.93
CA LEU A 74 -0.82 3.98 3.14
C LEU A 74 0.68 3.77 2.84
N GLU A 75 1.24 4.52 1.90
CA GLU A 75 2.64 4.52 1.53
C GLU A 75 3.49 5.23 2.60
N LYS A 76 3.25 6.52 2.85
CA LYS A 76 4.01 7.42 3.74
C LYS A 76 4.22 6.84 5.15
N TYR A 77 3.20 6.19 5.71
CA TYR A 77 3.25 5.65 7.08
C TYR A 77 3.43 4.12 7.15
N GLY A 78 3.63 3.45 6.00
CA GLY A 78 3.86 2.01 5.95
C GLY A 78 2.65 1.15 6.36
N PHE A 79 1.43 1.61 6.05
CA PHE A 79 0.17 0.97 6.44
C PHE A 79 -0.36 0.01 5.36
N LYS A 80 -1.16 -0.96 5.81
CA LYS A 80 -1.82 -2.01 5.01
C LYS A 80 -3.28 -1.64 4.68
N SER A 81 -3.93 -0.95 5.62
CA SER A 81 -5.31 -0.45 5.51
C SER A 81 -5.52 0.71 6.49
N LEU A 82 -6.48 1.58 6.19
CA LEU A 82 -6.96 2.64 7.09
C LEU A 82 -8.40 2.34 7.52
N TYR A 83 -8.75 2.74 8.73
CA TYR A 83 -10.11 2.70 9.27
C TYR A 83 -10.52 4.10 9.71
N ALA A 84 -11.60 4.65 9.14
CA ALA A 84 -12.19 5.88 9.64
C ALA A 84 -12.97 5.59 10.92
N PHE A 85 -12.84 6.43 11.95
CA PHE A 85 -13.63 6.33 13.18
C PHE A 85 -14.13 7.71 13.62
N THR A 86 -15.01 7.72 14.61
CA THR A 86 -15.47 8.95 15.27
C THR A 86 -14.99 8.91 16.72
N PRO A 87 -14.34 9.96 17.27
CA PRO A 87 -14.01 10.02 18.68
C PRO A 87 -15.22 9.71 19.57
N GLY A 88 -15.02 8.91 20.61
CA GLY A 88 -16.11 8.40 21.47
C GLY A 88 -16.91 7.23 20.89
N SER A 89 -16.84 6.94 19.58
CA SER A 89 -17.42 5.74 18.97
C SER A 89 -16.38 4.61 18.90
N GLY A 90 -16.67 3.47 19.55
CA GLY A 90 -15.73 2.37 19.69
C GLY A 90 -15.46 1.52 18.44
N ARG A 91 -16.07 1.83 17.28
CA ARG A 91 -15.96 0.99 16.07
C ARG A 91 -15.55 1.79 14.83
N GLY A 92 -14.32 1.58 14.38
CA GLY A 92 -13.84 2.08 13.08
C GLY A 92 -14.41 1.29 11.89
N VAL A 93 -14.56 1.98 10.76
CA VAL A 93 -15.04 1.45 9.48
C VAL A 93 -13.87 1.44 8.48
N PRO A 94 -13.55 0.32 7.81
CA PRO A 94 -12.44 0.26 6.86
C PRO A 94 -12.68 1.18 5.66
N ILE A 95 -11.72 2.08 5.38
CA ILE A 95 -11.77 2.90 4.16
C ILE A 95 -11.50 2.00 2.96
N ARG A 96 -12.53 1.80 2.15
CA ARG A 96 -12.41 1.16 0.83
C ARG A 96 -11.88 2.19 -0.17
N PHE A 97 -10.94 1.78 -1.02
CA PHE A 97 -10.37 2.61 -2.06
C PHE A 97 -10.28 1.86 -3.41
N ARG A 98 -10.37 2.58 -4.52
CA ARG A 98 -10.16 2.09 -5.89
C ARG A 98 -9.14 3.00 -6.56
N ASN A 99 -8.15 2.42 -7.24
CA ASN A 99 -7.04 3.13 -7.89
C ASN A 99 -6.24 4.07 -6.95
N GLY A 100 -6.38 3.90 -5.63
CA GLY A 100 -5.74 4.73 -4.61
C GLY A 100 -6.67 5.72 -3.89
N ARG A 101 -7.83 6.05 -4.48
CA ARG A 101 -8.80 7.02 -3.96
C ARG A 101 -9.90 6.37 -3.15
N SER A 102 -10.38 7.05 -2.09
CA SER A 102 -11.53 6.58 -1.30
C SER A 102 -12.78 6.40 -2.17
N LEU A 103 -13.59 5.37 -1.86
CA LEU A 103 -14.94 5.23 -2.42
C LEU A 103 -15.96 6.17 -1.76
N LEU A 104 -15.61 6.74 -0.60
CA LEU A 104 -16.43 7.69 0.13
C LEU A 104 -15.94 9.12 -0.17
N SER A 105 -16.88 9.99 -0.48
CA SER A 105 -16.71 11.43 -0.66
C SER A 105 -16.58 12.16 0.67
N TYR A 106 -15.79 13.23 0.70
CA TYR A 106 -15.62 14.12 1.85
C TYR A 106 -15.94 15.57 1.47
N LYS A 107 -15.98 16.47 2.46
CA LYS A 107 -16.26 17.90 2.29
C LYS A 107 -15.05 18.73 2.69
N ASP A 108 -14.91 19.92 2.09
CA ASP A 108 -13.94 20.92 2.52
C ASP A 108 -14.09 21.23 4.03
N GLY A 109 -12.98 21.33 4.73
CA GLY A 109 -12.93 21.56 6.18
C GLY A 109 -13.28 20.35 7.06
N ALA A 110 -13.56 19.16 6.50
CA ALA A 110 -13.89 17.99 7.32
C ALA A 110 -12.67 17.47 8.11
N VAL A 111 -12.90 17.11 9.38
CA VAL A 111 -11.87 16.53 10.27
C VAL A 111 -12.04 15.01 10.35
N LEU A 112 -11.06 14.27 9.82
CA LEU A 112 -11.08 12.82 9.66
C LEU A 112 -10.16 12.15 10.68
N HIS A 113 -10.72 11.27 11.50
CA HIS A 113 -9.95 10.46 12.46
C HIS A 113 -9.71 9.07 11.87
N LEU A 114 -8.46 8.76 11.54
CA LEU A 114 -8.08 7.57 10.77
C LEU A 114 -7.12 6.69 11.58
N ASP A 115 -7.45 5.42 11.81
CA ASP A 115 -6.51 4.45 12.39
C ASP A 115 -5.81 3.61 11.32
N GLY A 116 -4.48 3.61 11.34
CA GLY A 116 -3.64 2.93 10.38
C GLY A 116 -3.13 1.57 10.87
N GLN A 117 -3.53 0.50 10.20
CA GLN A 117 -3.01 -0.84 10.47
C GLN A 117 -1.65 -1.01 9.77
N PRO A 118 -0.52 -1.21 10.49
CA PRO A 118 0.80 -1.39 9.89
C PRO A 118 0.88 -2.62 8.99
N LYS A 119 1.72 -2.55 7.94
CA LYS A 119 2.12 -3.70 7.14
C LYS A 119 2.74 -4.78 8.04
N ASP A 120 2.34 -6.04 7.84
CA ASP A 120 2.84 -7.17 8.63
C ASP A 120 4.35 -7.33 8.41
N SER A 121 5.14 -7.05 9.46
CA SER A 121 6.60 -7.07 9.35
C SER A 121 7.13 -8.47 9.04
N LEU A 122 7.66 -8.64 7.83
CA LEU A 122 8.32 -9.87 7.35
C LEU A 122 9.55 -10.26 8.18
N ILE A 123 10.10 -9.33 8.97
CA ILE A 123 11.18 -9.59 9.93
C ILE A 123 10.74 -10.61 11.00
N LYS A 124 9.45 -10.60 11.41
CA LYS A 124 8.92 -11.52 12.44
C LYS A 124 8.89 -13.00 12.02
N PRO A 125 8.49 -13.39 10.80
CA PRO A 125 8.70 -14.76 10.32
C PRO A 125 10.17 -15.05 9.98
N VAL A 126 10.90 -14.13 9.34
CA VAL A 126 12.32 -14.35 8.96
C VAL A 126 13.19 -14.64 10.19
N THR A 127 13.12 -13.84 11.25
CA THR A 127 13.88 -14.06 12.49
C THR A 127 13.58 -15.41 13.14
N LYS A 128 12.35 -15.92 13.04
CA LYS A 128 11.99 -17.26 13.54
C LYS A 128 12.57 -18.39 12.69
N ILE A 129 12.65 -18.21 11.37
CA ILE A 129 13.30 -19.16 10.46
C ILE A 129 14.80 -19.18 10.74
N VAL A 130 15.46 -18.02 10.77
CA VAL A 130 16.89 -17.88 11.06
C VAL A 130 17.24 -18.47 12.43
N SER A 131 16.45 -18.16 13.46
CA SER A 131 16.63 -18.75 14.80
C SER A 131 16.47 -20.27 14.79
N GLY A 132 15.45 -20.82 14.11
CA GLY A 132 15.25 -22.26 13.98
C GLY A 132 16.40 -22.97 13.26
N VAL A 133 16.93 -22.37 12.19
CA VAL A 133 18.11 -22.89 11.47
C VAL A 133 19.35 -22.83 12.36
N ALA A 134 19.59 -21.72 13.06
CA ALA A 134 20.73 -21.57 13.97
C ALA A 134 20.70 -22.57 15.15
N PHE A 135 19.53 -22.81 15.75
CA PHE A 135 19.39 -23.85 16.77
C PHE A 135 19.68 -25.26 16.19
N LEU A 136 19.22 -25.54 14.97
CA LEU A 136 19.46 -26.84 14.33
C LEU A 136 20.95 -27.05 13.98
N THR A 137 21.65 -26.03 13.47
CA THR A 137 23.10 -26.14 13.19
C THR A 137 23.93 -26.26 14.46
N ILE A 138 23.56 -25.56 15.54
CA ILE A 138 24.20 -25.74 16.86
C ILE A 138 24.01 -27.17 17.38
N LEU A 139 22.80 -27.74 17.29
CA LEU A 139 22.53 -29.12 17.71
C LEU A 139 23.32 -30.15 16.88
N ILE A 140 23.45 -29.94 15.57
CA ILE A 140 24.27 -30.79 14.69
C ILE A 140 25.75 -30.69 15.07
N LEU A 141 26.28 -29.47 15.26
CA LEU A 141 27.68 -29.25 15.63
C LEU A 141 28.02 -29.84 17.01
N PHE A 142 27.08 -29.71 17.97
CA PHE A 142 27.20 -30.30 19.30
C PHE A 142 27.22 -31.84 19.24
N ALA A 143 26.31 -32.45 18.48
CA ALA A 143 26.27 -33.91 18.29
C ALA A 143 27.54 -34.46 17.59
N ILE A 144 28.15 -33.70 16.67
CA ILE A 144 29.44 -34.06 16.05
C ILE A 144 30.61 -33.89 17.03
N LYS A 145 30.56 -32.87 17.91
CA LYS A 145 31.63 -32.56 18.86
C LYS A 145 31.68 -33.50 20.06
N GLU A 146 30.53 -33.91 20.59
CA GLU A 146 30.46 -34.83 21.74
C GLU A 146 30.46 -36.32 21.35
N ALA A 147 30.14 -36.66 20.10
CA ALA A 147 30.17 -38.04 19.62
C ALA A 147 31.00 -38.19 18.32
N PRO A 148 32.28 -38.62 18.41
CA PRO A 148 33.09 -38.97 17.25
C PRO A 148 32.34 -39.92 16.29
N PRO A 149 32.51 -39.82 14.95
CA PRO A 149 31.56 -40.33 13.96
C PRO A 149 31.58 -41.86 13.72
N GLY A 150 31.75 -42.69 14.76
CA GLY A 150 31.54 -44.14 14.71
C GLY A 150 30.08 -44.59 14.50
N TRP A 151 29.14 -43.64 14.55
CA TRP A 151 27.70 -43.85 14.28
C TRP A 151 27.22 -43.11 13.03
N ALA A 152 27.76 -41.91 12.73
CA ALA A 152 27.48 -41.23 11.46
C ALA A 152 28.00 -42.02 10.25
N SER A 153 29.13 -42.73 10.41
CA SER A 153 29.60 -43.74 9.44
C SER A 153 28.62 -44.91 9.25
N LYS A 154 27.89 -45.32 10.30
CA LYS A 154 26.82 -46.33 10.20
C LYS A 154 25.56 -45.81 9.48
N LEU A 155 25.30 -44.50 9.52
CA LEU A 155 24.24 -43.86 8.72
C LEU A 155 24.64 -43.68 7.25
N ASN A 156 25.94 -43.54 6.95
CA ASN A 156 26.48 -43.50 5.59
C ASN A 156 26.82 -44.90 5.02
N MET A 157 26.36 -45.99 5.65
CA MET A 157 26.85 -47.33 5.37
C MET A 157 26.14 -47.98 4.17
N SER A 158 26.64 -47.64 2.98
CA SER A 158 26.23 -48.13 1.65
C SER A 158 24.88 -47.60 1.12
N GLY A 159 24.92 -46.90 -0.02
CA GLY A 159 23.76 -46.81 -0.92
C GLY A 159 22.73 -45.69 -0.71
N GLY A 160 23.05 -44.60 0.01
CA GLY A 160 22.30 -43.33 -0.11
C GLY A 160 20.83 -43.30 0.38
N THR A 161 20.36 -44.35 1.06
CA THR A 161 18.97 -44.46 1.53
C THR A 161 18.84 -44.24 3.05
N ILE A 162 18.16 -43.16 3.44
CA ILE A 162 17.80 -42.90 4.84
C ILE A 162 16.87 -44.02 5.34
N PRO A 163 17.12 -44.64 6.51
CA PRO A 163 16.31 -45.74 7.02
C PRO A 163 14.81 -45.39 7.09
N PRO A 164 13.89 -46.20 6.53
CA PRO A 164 12.47 -45.87 6.46
C PRO A 164 11.81 -45.59 7.81
N TRP A 165 12.26 -46.25 8.88
CA TRP A 165 11.77 -46.01 10.24
C TRP A 165 12.15 -44.61 10.76
N PHE A 166 13.32 -44.09 10.40
CA PHE A 166 13.74 -42.73 10.76
C PHE A 166 12.89 -41.70 10.00
N LEU A 167 12.64 -41.94 8.71
CA LEU A 167 11.76 -41.10 7.89
C LEU A 167 10.33 -41.08 8.45
N ALA A 168 9.80 -42.23 8.86
CA ALA A 168 8.51 -42.36 9.52
C ALA A 168 8.46 -41.59 10.85
N CYS A 169 9.50 -41.70 11.69
CA CYS A 169 9.62 -40.92 12.93
C CYS A 169 9.60 -39.41 12.67
N VAL A 170 10.36 -38.93 11.67
CA VAL A 170 10.34 -37.51 11.28
C VAL A 170 8.94 -37.07 10.83
N VAL A 171 8.25 -37.87 10.01
CA VAL A 171 6.87 -37.57 9.57
C VAL A 171 5.87 -37.57 10.74
N ILE A 172 5.97 -38.51 11.68
CA ILE A 172 5.10 -38.59 12.87
C ILE A 172 5.33 -37.38 13.80
N VAL A 173 6.59 -37.00 14.03
CA VAL A 173 6.95 -35.83 14.84
C VAL A 173 6.50 -34.54 14.16
N PHE A 174 6.78 -34.37 12.87
CA PHE A 174 6.38 -33.21 12.08
C PHE A 174 4.85 -33.05 11.99
N THR A 175 4.10 -34.14 11.80
CA THR A 175 2.64 -34.09 11.76
C THR A 175 2.02 -33.83 13.14
N ARG A 176 2.61 -34.31 14.25
CA ARG A 176 2.19 -33.94 15.61
C ARG A 176 2.47 -32.47 15.92
N LEU A 177 3.64 -31.95 15.57
CA LEU A 177 3.98 -30.52 15.70
C LEU A 177 3.06 -29.64 14.83
N SER A 178 2.85 -30.00 13.57
CA SER A 178 1.96 -29.28 12.64
C SER A 178 0.50 -29.27 13.10
N LYS A 179 0.01 -30.37 13.70
CA LYS A 179 -1.33 -30.39 14.32
C LYS A 179 -1.42 -29.47 15.55
N ARG A 180 -0.37 -29.35 16.35
CA ARG A 180 -0.30 -28.39 17.47
C ARG A 180 -0.24 -26.93 17.00
N THR A 181 0.58 -26.61 15.99
CA THR A 181 0.67 -25.23 15.46
C THR A 181 -0.60 -24.80 14.74
N LYS A 182 -1.26 -25.67 13.96
CA LYS A 182 -2.57 -25.37 13.35
C LYS A 182 -3.61 -24.94 14.40
N LYS A 183 -3.78 -25.71 15.49
CA LYS A 183 -4.69 -25.33 16.60
C LYS A 183 -4.35 -23.97 17.23
N PHE A 184 -3.07 -23.58 17.26
CA PHE A 184 -2.62 -22.29 17.80
C PHE A 184 -2.83 -21.09 16.84
N PHE A 185 -2.89 -21.34 15.52
CA PHE A 185 -3.32 -20.33 14.54
C PHE A 185 -4.84 -20.20 14.50
N GLU A 186 -5.56 -21.33 14.55
CA GLU A 186 -7.02 -21.40 14.52
C GLU A 186 -7.65 -20.73 15.75
N LYS A 187 -7.14 -21.00 16.96
CA LYS A 187 -7.56 -20.31 18.20
C LYS A 187 -7.40 -18.79 18.13
N ARG A 188 -6.33 -18.29 17.48
CA ARG A 188 -6.13 -16.83 17.28
C ARG A 188 -6.93 -16.24 16.12
N ARG A 189 -7.56 -17.06 15.28
CA ARG A 189 -8.49 -16.61 14.24
C ARG A 189 -9.88 -16.34 14.81
N MET A 190 -10.32 -17.16 15.77
CA MET A 190 -11.60 -17.00 16.48
C MET A 190 -11.58 -15.97 17.62
N GLN A 191 -10.42 -15.37 17.91
CA GLN A 191 -10.27 -14.32 18.94
C GLN A 191 -10.16 -12.90 18.35
N ASN A 192 -10.21 -12.80 17.01
CA ASN A 192 -10.02 -11.56 16.23
C ASN A 192 -11.15 -11.37 15.18
N GLY A 193 -12.36 -11.85 15.47
CA GLY A 193 -13.57 -11.72 14.65
C GLY A 193 -14.74 -11.23 15.48
#